data_AF-A0A932VES8-F1
#
_entry.id   AF-A0A932VES8-F1
#
_cell.length_a   1.000
_cell.length_b   1.000
_cell.length_c   1.000
_cell.angle_alpha   90.00
_cell.angle_beta   90.00
_cell.angle_gamma   90.00
#
_symmetry.space_group_name_H-M   'P 1'
#
loop_
_entity.id
_entity.type
_entity.pdbx_description
1 polymer ?
#
loop_
_entity_poly.entity_id
_entity_poly.type
_entity_poly.pdbx_seq_one_letter_code
_entity_poly.pdbx_strand_id
1 'polypeptide(L)'
;MKISTVNFGALEVGGEEIITFPEGILGFPELQRYCLVDPGDDTLILWLQSLDDPRIAFAVLEPKIYKSDYIVKLSAQELKLLKLDSINQSIVFTILTIPRGDATQMTANLKAPIVVNLKEQVGRQVVLQENEYTLKHLMFRELKAQLATIAASKAAQAKEQARMATSLPINLRSMVPSSQVKSL
;
A
#
# COMPACT_ATOMS: atom_id res chain seq x y z
N MET A 1 -20.68 9.49 0.10
CA MET A 1 -21.75 8.67 -0.51
C MET A 1 -21.76 7.30 0.14
N LYS A 2 -22.92 6.62 0.20
CA LYS A 2 -23.02 5.25 0.72
C LYS A 2 -23.19 4.27 -0.43
N ILE A 3 -22.42 3.19 -0.42
CA ILE A 3 -22.47 2.12 -1.43
C ILE A 3 -22.45 0.77 -0.74
N SER A 4 -23.25 -0.18 -1.22
CA SER A 4 -23.22 -1.57 -0.74
C SER A 4 -22.43 -2.43 -1.73
N THR A 5 -21.31 -2.97 -1.28
CA THR A 5 -20.37 -3.78 -2.07
C THR A 5 -20.52 -5.26 -1.77
N VAL A 6 -20.09 -6.12 -2.70
CA VAL A 6 -20.16 -7.58 -2.51
C VAL A 6 -19.14 -8.05 -1.47
N ASN A 7 -17.92 -7.49 -1.48
CA ASN A 7 -16.81 -8.00 -0.68
C ASN A 7 -16.68 -7.32 0.69
N PHE A 8 -17.14 -6.06 0.83
CA PHE A 8 -16.90 -5.24 2.03
C PHE A 8 -18.19 -4.71 2.67
N GLY A 9 -19.36 -5.12 2.18
CA GLY A 9 -20.64 -4.62 2.67
C GLY A 9 -20.81 -3.12 2.41
N ALA A 10 -21.42 -2.42 3.36
CA ALA A 10 -21.71 -1.00 3.24
C ALA A 10 -20.46 -0.15 3.50
N LEU A 11 -20.07 0.66 2.52
CA LEU A 11 -18.98 1.63 2.61
C LEU A 11 -19.53 3.04 2.58
N GLU A 12 -18.96 3.91 3.41
CA GLU A 12 -19.19 5.35 3.37
C GLU A 12 -17.94 6.01 2.78
N VAL A 13 -18.09 6.57 1.58
CA VAL A 13 -16.97 7.09 0.77
C VAL A 13 -17.10 8.61 0.62
N GLY A 14 -16.19 9.37 1.20
CA GLY A 14 -16.04 10.81 1.04
C GLY A 14 -15.59 11.20 -0.36
N GLY A 15 -15.83 12.45 -0.78
CA GLY A 15 -15.41 12.94 -2.09
C GLY A 15 -13.89 12.80 -2.31
N GLU A 16 -13.10 13.05 -1.26
CA GLU A 16 -11.64 12.97 -1.27
C GLU A 16 -11.08 11.54 -1.38
N GLU A 17 -11.94 10.52 -1.25
CA GLU A 17 -11.57 9.11 -1.34
C GLU A 17 -11.89 8.53 -2.72
N ILE A 18 -12.57 9.30 -3.57
CA ILE A 18 -12.97 8.87 -4.91
C ILE A 18 -11.83 9.13 -5.89
N ILE A 19 -11.29 8.06 -6.43
CA ILE A 19 -10.32 8.09 -7.52
C ILE A 19 -11.08 7.99 -8.85
N THR A 20 -10.89 8.98 -9.72
CA THR A 20 -11.49 9.01 -11.05
C THR A 20 -10.52 8.45 -12.09
N PHE A 21 -11.00 7.51 -12.90
CA PHE A 21 -10.33 6.92 -14.04
C PHE A 21 -11.08 7.32 -15.31
N PRO A 22 -10.71 8.43 -15.99
CA PRO A 22 -11.48 8.95 -17.13
C PRO A 22 -11.66 7.96 -18.30
N GLU A 23 -10.72 7.03 -18.45
CA GLU A 23 -10.74 5.96 -19.47
C GLU A 23 -11.13 4.60 -18.89
N GLY A 24 -11.49 4.55 -17.60
CA GLY A 24 -11.69 3.33 -16.84
C GLY A 24 -10.41 2.50 -16.67
N ILE A 25 -10.60 1.21 -16.40
CA ILE A 25 -9.54 0.19 -16.35
C ILE A 25 -9.67 -0.69 -17.59
N LEU A 26 -8.57 -1.26 -18.09
CA LEU A 26 -8.62 -2.12 -19.29
C LEU A 26 -9.61 -3.29 -19.08
N GLY A 27 -10.57 -3.41 -19.99
CA GLY A 27 -11.68 -4.36 -19.90
C GLY A 27 -12.94 -3.83 -19.19
N PHE A 28 -12.88 -2.63 -18.60
CA PHE A 28 -13.96 -1.96 -17.87
C PHE A 28 -13.95 -0.43 -18.13
N PRO A 29 -14.04 0.03 -19.41
CA PRO A 29 -13.98 1.46 -19.75
C PRO A 29 -15.14 2.28 -19.17
N GLU A 30 -16.27 1.65 -18.86
CA GLU A 30 -17.47 2.26 -18.27
C GLU A 30 -17.37 2.48 -16.75
N LEU A 31 -16.45 1.79 -16.08
CA LEU A 31 -16.23 1.91 -14.64
C LEU A 31 -15.12 2.93 -14.40
N GLN A 32 -15.50 4.13 -13.97
CA GLN A 32 -14.65 5.30 -13.93
C GLN A 32 -14.39 5.82 -12.51
N ARG A 33 -15.13 5.34 -11.51
CA ARG A 33 -14.99 5.79 -10.12
C ARG A 33 -14.62 4.62 -9.23
N TYR A 34 -13.58 4.80 -8.43
CA TYR A 34 -13.08 3.78 -7.51
C TYR A 34 -12.72 4.38 -6.16
N CYS A 35 -12.62 3.55 -5.14
CA CYS A 35 -11.91 3.89 -3.89
C CYS A 35 -10.96 2.75 -3.52
N LEU A 36 -9.98 3.05 -2.67
CA LEU A 36 -9.14 2.03 -2.04
C LEU A 36 -9.79 1.57 -0.74
N VAL A 37 -9.85 0.26 -0.56
CA VAL A 37 -10.38 -0.39 0.64
C VAL A 37 -9.29 -1.26 1.23
N ASP A 38 -8.96 -0.99 2.49
CA ASP A 38 -8.17 -1.89 3.33
C ASP A 38 -9.11 -2.95 3.91
N PRO A 39 -8.87 -4.25 3.66
CA PRO A 39 -9.73 -5.31 4.19
C PRO A 39 -9.60 -5.49 5.72
N GLY A 40 -8.65 -4.83 6.38
CA GLY A 40 -8.42 -4.94 7.82
C GLY A 40 -7.85 -6.28 8.25
N ASP A 41 -7.27 -7.03 7.32
CA ASP A 41 -6.55 -8.27 7.58
C ASP A 41 -5.04 -8.01 7.72
N ASP A 42 -4.27 -9.05 8.04
CA ASP A 42 -2.81 -8.93 8.19
C ASP A 42 -2.06 -8.87 6.85
N THR A 43 -2.77 -8.78 5.72
CA THR A 43 -2.14 -8.66 4.41
C THR A 43 -1.78 -7.20 4.11
N LEU A 44 -0.88 -7.00 3.14
CA LEU A 44 -0.61 -5.66 2.59
C LEU A 44 -1.45 -5.36 1.34
N ILE A 45 -2.38 -6.25 1.01
CA ILE A 45 -3.17 -6.19 -0.21
C ILE A 45 -4.35 -5.26 0.04
N LEU A 46 -4.46 -4.23 -0.79
CA LEU A 46 -5.61 -3.35 -0.81
C LEU A 46 -6.56 -3.77 -1.94
N TRP A 47 -7.77 -3.23 -1.90
CA TRP A 47 -8.76 -3.46 -2.94
C TRP A 47 -9.16 -2.15 -3.59
N LEU A 48 -8.98 -2.07 -4.92
CA LEU A 48 -9.51 -0.98 -5.73
C LEU A 48 -10.96 -1.32 -6.07
N GLN A 49 -11.89 -0.84 -5.25
CA GLN A 49 -13.32 -1.13 -5.32
C GLN A 49 -14.00 -0.13 -6.27
N SER A 50 -14.74 -0.63 -7.26
CA SER A 50 -15.55 0.23 -8.13
C SER A 50 -16.74 0.82 -7.37
N LEU A 51 -17.00 2.10 -7.60
CA LEU A 51 -18.19 2.83 -7.12
C LEU A 51 -19.33 2.83 -8.15
N ASP A 52 -19.05 2.37 -9.37
CA ASP A 52 -20.01 2.26 -10.46
C ASP A 52 -20.64 0.86 -10.51
N ASP A 53 -19.86 -0.19 -10.26
CA ASP A 53 -20.36 -1.56 -10.08
C ASP A 53 -19.83 -2.16 -8.76
N PRO A 54 -20.66 -2.29 -7.71
CA PRO A 54 -20.24 -2.79 -6.41
C PRO A 54 -19.76 -4.26 -6.39
N ARG A 55 -19.91 -4.99 -7.49
CA ARG A 55 -19.42 -6.37 -7.67
C ARG A 55 -17.97 -6.42 -8.14
N ILE A 56 -17.45 -5.31 -8.65
CA ILE A 56 -16.11 -5.23 -9.24
C ILE A 56 -15.14 -4.60 -8.24
N ALA A 57 -14.11 -5.36 -7.90
CA ALA A 57 -12.97 -4.90 -7.11
C ALA A 57 -11.70 -5.61 -7.56
N PHE A 58 -10.58 -4.89 -7.59
CA PHE A 58 -9.28 -5.44 -7.96
C PHE A 58 -8.38 -5.51 -6.73
N ALA A 59 -7.84 -6.69 -6.45
CA ALA A 59 -6.76 -6.82 -5.48
C ALA A 59 -5.52 -6.10 -6.03
N VAL A 60 -4.96 -5.20 -5.24
CA VAL A 60 -3.84 -4.35 -5.64
C VAL A 60 -2.76 -4.31 -4.56
N LEU A 61 -1.51 -4.17 -4.98
CA LEU A 61 -0.37 -4.03 -4.06
C LEU A 61 0.68 -3.09 -4.65
N GLU A 62 1.32 -2.31 -3.77
CA GLU A 62 2.45 -1.46 -4.16
C GLU A 62 3.62 -2.35 -4.59
N PRO A 63 4.12 -2.21 -5.84
CA PRO A 63 5.14 -3.10 -6.38
C PRO A 63 6.47 -3.04 -5.63
N LYS A 64 6.80 -1.91 -5.01
CA LYS A 64 8.04 -1.75 -4.24
C LYS A 64 8.13 -2.73 -3.06
N ILE A 65 6.99 -3.25 -2.57
CA ILE A 65 6.94 -4.21 -1.47
C ILE A 65 7.57 -5.55 -1.86
N TYR A 66 7.41 -6.01 -3.10
CA TYR A 66 7.94 -7.32 -3.54
C TYR A 66 8.99 -7.19 -4.66
N LYS A 67 9.11 -6.03 -5.28
CA LYS A 67 10.11 -5.70 -6.32
C LYS A 67 10.61 -4.28 -6.10
N SER A 68 11.59 -4.12 -5.22
CA SER A 68 12.12 -2.82 -4.77
C SER A 68 12.76 -1.97 -5.87
N ASP A 69 13.23 -2.62 -6.94
CA ASP A 69 13.83 -2.00 -8.13
C ASP A 69 12.81 -1.70 -9.24
N TYR A 70 11.50 -1.86 -8.97
CA TYR A 70 10.46 -1.59 -9.96
C TYR A 70 10.33 -0.08 -10.23
N ILE A 71 10.41 0.30 -11.51
CA ILE A 71 10.37 1.69 -11.96
C ILE A 71 9.31 1.84 -13.05
N VAL A 72 8.37 2.76 -12.82
CA VAL A 72 7.38 3.16 -13.81
C VAL A 72 7.89 4.38 -14.56
N LYS A 73 8.08 4.26 -15.88
CA LYS A 73 8.45 5.38 -16.74
C LYS A 73 7.19 5.93 -17.43
N LEU A 74 6.79 7.12 -17.04
CA LEU A 74 5.64 7.81 -17.63
C LEU A 74 6.09 8.67 -18.80
N SER A 75 5.35 8.62 -19.91
CA SER A 75 5.53 9.55 -21.02
C SER A 75 5.00 10.95 -20.66
N ALA A 76 5.38 11.97 -21.43
CA ALA A 76 4.83 13.33 -21.24
C ALA A 76 3.30 13.37 -21.39
N GLN A 77 2.75 12.51 -22.25
CA GLN A 77 1.30 12.37 -22.41
C GLN A 77 0.66 11.74 -21.15
N GLU A 78 1.28 10.71 -20.58
CA GLU A 78 0.79 10.09 -19.35
C GLU A 78 0.81 11.06 -18.17
N LEU A 79 1.89 11.82 -18.00
CA LEU A 79 1.97 12.87 -16.96
C LEU A 79 0.86 13.90 -17.11
N LYS A 80 0.59 14.36 -18.34
CA LYS A 80 -0.48 15.32 -18.62
C LYS A 80 -1.86 14.75 -18.30
N LEU A 81 -2.13 13.50 -18.69
CA LEU A 81 -3.42 12.85 -18.49
C LEU A 81 -3.67 12.49 -17.01
N LEU A 82 -2.62 12.16 -16.27
CA LEU A 82 -2.65 11.99 -14.81
C LEU A 82 -2.65 13.33 -14.04
N LYS A 83 -2.51 14.46 -14.74
CA LYS A 83 -2.36 15.81 -14.14
C LYS A 83 -1.21 15.90 -13.12
N LEU A 84 -0.13 15.18 -13.35
CA LEU A 84 1.00 15.14 -12.43
C LEU A 84 1.99 16.26 -12.73
N ASP A 85 2.12 17.21 -11.80
CA ASP A 85 3.19 18.23 -11.83
C ASP A 85 4.53 17.66 -11.32
N SER A 86 4.46 16.67 -10.43
CA SER A 86 5.63 15.97 -9.87
C SER A 86 5.33 14.49 -9.63
N ILE A 87 6.28 13.62 -9.94
CA ILE A 87 6.15 12.17 -9.71
C ILE A 87 5.98 11.81 -8.22
N ASN A 88 6.44 12.66 -7.30
CA ASN A 88 6.32 12.45 -5.86
C ASN A 88 4.88 12.58 -5.34
N GLN A 89 3.96 13.08 -6.17
CA GLN A 89 2.54 13.18 -5.87
C GLN A 89 1.75 11.95 -6.34
N SER A 90 2.46 10.91 -6.81
CA SER A 90 1.84 9.69 -7.32
C SER A 90 2.06 8.50 -6.40
N ILE A 91 1.08 7.59 -6.41
CA ILE A 91 1.22 6.24 -5.89
C ILE A 91 1.05 5.24 -7.03
N VAL A 92 1.74 4.11 -6.94
CA VAL A 92 1.72 3.05 -7.94
C VAL A 92 1.21 1.77 -7.30
N PHE A 93 0.32 1.09 -8.01
CA PHE A 93 -0.15 -0.23 -7.66
C PHE A 93 -0.03 -1.18 -8.85
N THR A 94 0.01 -2.47 -8.56
CA THR A 94 -0.15 -3.52 -9.55
C THR A 94 -1.39 -4.32 -9.23
N ILE A 95 -2.11 -4.73 -10.28
CA ILE A 95 -3.27 -5.61 -10.12
C ILE A 95 -2.77 -7.04 -9.93
N LEU A 96 -3.31 -7.70 -8.91
CA LEU A 96 -2.98 -9.06 -8.55
C LEU A 96 -3.97 -10.06 -9.15
N THR A 97 -3.46 -11.23 -9.54
CA THR A 97 -4.27 -12.43 -9.78
C THR A 97 -3.95 -13.41 -8.67
N ILE A 98 -4.96 -13.73 -7.84
CA ILE A 98 -4.84 -14.65 -6.70
C ILE A 98 -5.62 -15.93 -7.05
N PRO A 99 -4.95 -17.04 -7.40
CA PRO A 99 -5.62 -18.29 -7.70
C PRO A 99 -6.42 -18.82 -6.51
N ARG A 100 -7.58 -19.41 -6.79
CA ARG A 100 -8.37 -20.09 -5.76
C ARG A 100 -7.63 -21.35 -5.30
N GLY A 101 -7.50 -21.53 -4.00
CA GLY A 101 -6.92 -22.73 -3.39
C GLY A 101 -5.41 -22.67 -3.12
N ASP A 102 -4.65 -21.86 -3.86
CA ASP A 102 -3.21 -21.70 -3.61
C ASP A 102 -2.76 -20.24 -3.84
N ALA A 103 -2.70 -19.49 -2.74
CA ALA A 103 -2.21 -18.11 -2.75
C ALA A 103 -0.71 -18.02 -3.07
N THR A 104 0.05 -19.11 -2.97
CA THR A 104 1.49 -19.09 -3.29
C THR A 104 1.76 -18.88 -4.78
N GLN A 105 0.76 -19.15 -5.63
CA GLN A 105 0.80 -18.94 -7.07
C GLN A 105 0.27 -17.55 -7.49
N MET A 106 0.13 -16.61 -6.54
CA MET A 106 -0.30 -15.26 -6.86
C MET A 106 0.69 -14.56 -7.79
N THR A 107 0.15 -13.81 -8.75
CA THR A 107 0.93 -13.04 -9.71
C THR A 107 0.51 -11.59 -9.73
N ALA A 108 1.47 -10.69 -9.96
CA ALA A 108 1.23 -9.29 -10.21
C ALA A 108 1.40 -8.95 -11.69
N ASN A 109 0.56 -8.05 -12.20
CA ASN A 109 0.75 -7.46 -13.52
C ASN A 109 1.71 -6.26 -13.44
N LEU A 110 2.99 -6.49 -13.72
CA LEU A 110 4.02 -5.45 -13.76
C LEU A 110 4.01 -4.64 -15.07
N LYS A 111 3.33 -5.13 -16.12
CA LYS A 111 3.31 -4.52 -17.45
C LYS A 111 2.26 -3.42 -17.58
N ALA A 112 1.21 -3.45 -16.75
CA ALA A 112 0.14 -2.46 -16.76
C ALA A 112 -0.23 -1.99 -15.33
N PRO A 113 0.67 -1.27 -14.63
CA PRO A 113 0.40 -0.72 -13.30
C PRO A 113 -0.72 0.31 -13.31
N ILE A 114 -1.34 0.48 -12.15
CA ILE A 114 -2.23 1.58 -11.83
C ILE A 114 -1.38 2.70 -11.23
N VAL A 115 -1.45 3.89 -11.82
CA VAL A 115 -0.82 5.10 -11.30
C VAL A 115 -1.92 6.05 -10.88
N VAL A 116 -1.84 6.56 -9.64
CA VAL A 116 -2.82 7.50 -9.09
C VAL A 116 -2.12 8.78 -8.67
N ASN A 117 -2.61 9.91 -9.16
CA ASN A 117 -2.28 11.22 -8.64
C ASN A 117 -3.06 11.45 -7.34
N LEU A 118 -2.35 11.58 -6.23
CA LEU A 118 -2.95 11.72 -4.90
C LEU A 118 -3.60 13.09 -4.68
N LYS A 119 -3.13 14.13 -5.38
CA LYS A 119 -3.64 15.50 -5.24
C LYS A 119 -4.92 15.70 -6.06
N GLU A 120 -4.91 15.23 -7.31
CA GLU A 120 -6.02 15.43 -8.25
C GLU A 120 -7.01 14.26 -8.23
N GLN A 121 -6.70 13.18 -7.49
CA GLN A 121 -7.48 11.94 -7.43
C GLN A 121 -7.77 11.33 -8.81
N VAL A 122 -6.81 11.45 -9.74
CA VAL A 122 -6.91 10.89 -11.08
C VAL A 122 -6.05 9.64 -11.16
N GLY A 123 -6.67 8.51 -11.50
CA GLY A 123 -6.02 7.22 -11.73
C GLY A 123 -5.99 6.86 -13.20
N ARG A 124 -4.94 6.14 -13.63
CA ARG A 124 -4.87 5.49 -14.95
C ARG A 124 -4.16 4.14 -14.86
N GLN A 125 -4.57 3.22 -15.73
CA GLN A 125 -3.81 1.99 -15.97
C GLN A 125 -2.83 2.24 -17.13
N VAL A 126 -1.54 2.28 -16.81
CA VAL A 126 -0.49 2.66 -17.77
C VAL A 126 0.16 1.40 -18.34
N VAL A 127 0.04 1.17 -19.64
CA VAL A 127 0.73 0.04 -20.30
C VAL A 127 2.17 0.42 -20.61
N LEU A 128 3.10 -0.22 -19.92
CA LEU A 128 4.54 0.02 -20.05
C LEU A 128 5.10 -0.59 -21.34
N GLN A 129 6.06 0.10 -21.96
CA GLN A 129 6.65 -0.35 -23.22
C GLN A 129 7.85 -1.29 -22.98
N GLU A 130 8.44 -1.25 -21.79
CA GLU A 130 9.62 -2.02 -21.40
C GLU A 130 9.36 -3.53 -21.41
N ASN A 131 10.19 -4.28 -22.14
CA ASN A 131 10.01 -5.72 -22.33
C ASN A 131 10.35 -6.56 -21.10
N GLU A 132 11.01 -5.99 -20.09
CA GLU A 132 11.40 -6.70 -18.86
C GLU A 132 10.22 -7.01 -17.93
N TYR A 133 9.12 -6.27 -18.04
CA TYR A 133 7.94 -6.47 -17.20
C TYR A 133 6.94 -7.43 -17.83
N THR A 134 6.43 -8.35 -17.02
CA THR A 134 5.49 -9.39 -17.46
C THR A 134 4.09 -9.16 -16.88
N LEU A 135 3.09 -9.72 -17.55
CA LEU A 135 1.68 -9.69 -17.10
C LEU A 135 1.44 -10.60 -15.88
N LYS A 136 2.28 -11.63 -15.70
CA LYS A 136 2.17 -12.66 -14.66
C LYS A 136 3.50 -12.82 -13.94
N HIS A 137 3.85 -11.86 -13.11
CA HIS A 137 5.05 -11.94 -12.28
C HIS A 137 4.72 -12.67 -10.97
N LEU A 138 5.26 -13.88 -10.77
CA LEU A 138 5.13 -14.63 -9.53
C LEU A 138 5.85 -13.88 -8.40
N MET A 139 5.15 -13.58 -7.32
CA MET A 139 5.62 -12.62 -6.30
C MET A 139 5.58 -13.14 -4.85
N PHE A 140 5.04 -14.34 -4.63
CA PHE A 140 4.80 -14.85 -3.27
C PHE A 140 6.10 -14.98 -2.45
N ARG A 141 7.20 -15.42 -3.08
CA ARG A 141 8.47 -15.63 -2.40
C ARG A 141 9.04 -14.30 -1.90
N GLU A 142 9.07 -13.31 -2.76
CA GLU A 142 9.57 -11.97 -2.49
C GLU A 142 8.70 -11.26 -1.45
N LEU A 143 7.36 -11.35 -1.60
CA LEU A 143 6.42 -10.82 -0.62
C LEU A 143 6.61 -11.44 0.77
N LYS A 144 6.75 -12.77 0.85
CA LYS A 144 6.95 -13.48 2.12
C LYS A 144 8.22 -13.03 2.83
N ALA A 145 9.33 -12.86 2.10
CA ALA A 145 10.58 -12.36 2.66
C ALA A 145 10.42 -10.95 3.23
N GLN A 146 9.66 -10.09 2.54
CA GLN A 146 9.45 -8.71 2.94
C GLN A 146 8.51 -8.56 4.13
N LEU A 147 7.45 -9.37 4.21
CA LEU A 147 6.59 -9.46 5.39
C LEU A 147 7.37 -9.86 6.64
N ALA A 148 8.30 -10.82 6.52
CA ALA A 148 9.17 -11.23 7.63
C ALA A 148 10.09 -10.08 8.09
N THR A 149 10.66 -9.33 7.14
CA THR A 149 11.47 -8.13 7.44
C THR A 149 10.65 -7.06 8.15
N ILE A 150 9.45 -6.73 7.65
CA ILE A 150 8.57 -5.72 8.23
C ILE A 150 8.17 -6.12 9.66
N ALA A 151 7.82 -7.39 9.89
CA ALA A 151 7.48 -7.90 11.22
C ALA A 151 8.65 -7.77 12.20
N ALA A 152 9.87 -8.11 11.77
CA ALA A 152 11.07 -7.96 12.59
C ALA A 152 11.35 -6.48 12.94
N SER A 153 11.19 -5.57 11.97
CA SER A 153 11.34 -4.13 12.20
C SER A 153 10.30 -3.56 13.18
N LYS A 154 9.02 -3.94 13.03
CA LYS A 154 7.96 -3.53 13.97
C LYS A 154 8.24 -4.02 15.40
N ALA A 155 8.67 -5.27 15.56
CA ALA A 155 9.02 -5.82 16.87
C ALA A 155 10.20 -5.09 17.53
N ALA A 156 11.23 -4.73 16.74
CA ALA A 156 12.37 -3.96 17.22
C ALA A 156 11.96 -2.55 17.66
N GLN A 157 11.12 -1.86 16.88
CA GLN A 157 10.61 -0.53 17.23
C GLN A 157 9.75 -0.56 18.50
N ALA A 158 8.85 -1.53 18.64
CA ALA A 158 8.04 -1.69 19.84
C ALA A 158 8.89 -1.93 21.10
N LYS A 159 9.96 -2.73 20.98
CA LYS A 159 10.90 -2.99 22.07
C LYS A 159 11.70 -1.74 22.47
N GLU A 160 12.12 -0.93 21.49
CA GLU A 160 12.84 0.32 21.75
C GLU A 160 11.92 1.37 22.39
N GLN A 161 10.69 1.52 21.90
CA GLN A 161 9.68 2.40 22.52
C GLN A 161 9.35 1.98 23.95
N ALA A 162 9.18 0.68 24.21
CA ALA A 162 8.96 0.17 25.56
C ALA A 162 10.16 0.46 26.48
N ARG A 163 11.39 0.35 25.97
CA ARG A 163 12.63 0.64 26.71
C ARG A 163 12.80 2.14 27.01
N MET A 164 12.50 3.02 26.05
CA MET A 164 12.48 4.48 26.26
C MET A 164 11.38 4.93 27.22
N ALA A 165 10.22 4.26 27.21
CA ALA A 165 9.15 4.53 28.16
C ALA A 165 9.47 4.09 29.61
N THR A 166 10.48 3.24 29.81
CA THR A 166 10.88 2.71 31.13
C THR A 166 12.18 3.27 31.69
N SER A 167 12.86 4.21 31.03
CA SER A 167 14.11 4.80 31.53
C SER A 167 13.95 6.26 31.96
N LEU A 168 13.93 6.49 33.29
CA LEU A 168 14.11 7.82 33.89
C LEU A 168 15.48 7.89 34.59
N PRO A 169 16.26 8.97 34.41
CA PRO A 169 17.48 9.18 35.20
C PRO A 169 17.10 9.41 36.67
N ILE A 170 17.77 8.68 37.57
CA ILE A 170 17.55 8.82 39.01
C ILE A 170 18.23 10.10 39.52
N ASN A 171 17.47 10.94 40.22
CA ASN A 171 18.02 12.11 40.90
C ASN A 171 18.78 11.67 42.16
N LEU A 172 20.11 11.69 42.10
CA LEU A 172 20.97 11.31 43.22
C LEU A 172 20.74 12.14 44.49
N ARG A 173 20.24 13.39 44.37
CA ARG A 173 19.95 14.26 45.53
C ARG A 173 18.67 13.88 46.28
N SER A 174 17.78 13.09 45.66
CA SER A 174 16.58 12.56 46.32
C SER A 174 16.79 11.16 46.90
N MET A 175 18.00 10.59 46.78
CA MET A 175 18.32 9.30 47.34
C MET A 175 18.71 9.44 48.82
N VAL A 176 18.27 8.49 49.65
CA VAL A 176 18.63 8.47 51.06
C VAL A 176 20.11 8.08 51.19
N PRO A 177 20.93 8.84 51.95
CA PRO A 177 22.34 8.50 52.15
C PRO A 177 22.50 7.11 52.77
N SER A 178 23.45 6.32 52.26
CA SER A 178 23.71 4.99 52.80
C SER A 178 24.33 5.09 54.20
N SER A 179 23.72 4.41 55.18
CA SER A 179 24.24 4.29 56.55
C SER A 179 25.52 3.45 56.66
N GLN A 180 25.98 2.88 55.53
CA GLN A 180 27.18 2.03 55.43
C GLN A 180 28.47 2.84 55.19
N VAL A 181 28.37 4.16 54.95
CA VAL A 181 29.53 5.05 54.81
C VAL A 181 29.72 5.79 56.13
N LYS A 182 30.81 5.48 56.85
CA LYS A 182 31.22 6.20 58.06
C LYS A 182 32.66 6.66 57.89
N SER A 183 32.94 7.92 58.23
CA SER A 183 34.32 8.43 58.27
C SER A 183 35.03 7.89 59.51
N LEU A 184 36.36 7.73 59.42
CA LEU A 184 37.24 7.55 60.57
C LEU A 184 37.31 8.84 61.41
#